data_AF-B3LCA2-F1
#
_entry.id   AF-B3LCA2-F1
#
_cell.length_a   1.000
_cell.length_b   1.000
_cell.length_c   1.000
_cell.angle_alpha   90.00
_cell.angle_beta   90.00
_cell.angle_gamma   90.00
#
_symmetry.space_group_name_H-M   'P 1'
#
loop_
_entity.id
_entity.type
_entity.pdbx_description
1 polymer ?
#
loop_
_entity_poly.entity_id
_entity_poly.type
_entity_poly.pdbx_seq_one_letter_code
_entity_poly.pdbx_strand_id
1 'polypeptide(L)'
;MDYNIFYDWYRTFTSIKTIRKINTFVSHNKEKANVEELKVINENNYVSHSIAILTAVGILTTFRTLRRVKFFMFRPLLPDVLGLTTSCTFLYLHAMYLSRNTISKLMQLDLKENDNEGISKNVAEMYKKDKPEDYLFLVRKGS
;
A
#
# COMPACT_ATOMS: atom_id res chain seq x y z
N MET A 1 4.80 5.90 -22.10
CA MET A 1 3.48 6.01 -21.43
C MET A 1 3.66 7.03 -20.34
N ASP A 2 3.05 8.21 -20.47
CA ASP A 2 3.25 9.30 -19.50
C ASP A 2 2.85 8.83 -18.10
N TYR A 3 3.82 8.89 -17.20
CA TYR A 3 3.73 8.32 -15.86
C TYR A 3 2.82 9.19 -15.00
N ASN A 4 1.51 8.99 -15.10
CA ASN A 4 0.55 9.80 -14.38
C ASN A 4 0.38 9.27 -12.95
N ILE A 5 1.05 9.92 -12.01
CA ILE A 5 0.95 9.60 -10.57
C ILE A 5 -0.51 9.62 -10.09
N PHE A 6 -1.36 10.52 -10.60
CA PHE A 6 -2.78 10.55 -10.23
C PHE A 6 -3.54 9.31 -10.69
N TYR A 7 -3.20 8.78 -11.87
CA TYR A 7 -3.79 7.55 -12.38
C TYR A 7 -3.39 6.33 -11.53
N ASP A 8 -2.13 6.26 -11.10
CA ASP A 8 -1.65 5.22 -10.21
C ASP A 8 -2.30 5.28 -8.82
N TRP A 9 -2.49 6.49 -8.28
CA TRP A 9 -3.22 6.69 -7.03
C TRP A 9 -4.69 6.30 -7.16
N TYR A 10 -5.33 6.66 -8.27
CA TYR A 10 -6.70 6.24 -8.57
C TYR A 10 -6.83 4.71 -8.64
N ARG A 11 -5.95 4.05 -9.39
CA ARG A 11 -5.95 2.57 -9.48
C ARG A 11 -5.70 1.93 -8.12
N THR A 12 -4.74 2.45 -7.35
CA THR A 12 -4.50 2.04 -5.96
C THR A 12 -5.78 2.12 -5.13
N PHE A 13 -6.51 3.24 -5.20
CA PHE A 13 -7.76 3.43 -4.47
C PHE A 13 -8.81 2.39 -4.88
N THR A 14 -9.01 2.18 -6.19
CA THR A 14 -9.99 1.19 -6.68
C THR A 14 -9.59 -0.26 -6.37
N SER A 15 -8.31 -0.52 -6.10
CA SER A 15 -7.73 -1.84 -5.81
C SER A 15 -7.50 -2.11 -4.32
N ILE A 16 -7.92 -1.20 -3.41
CA ILE A 16 -7.70 -1.31 -1.95
C ILE A 16 -8.07 -2.68 -1.38
N LYS A 17 -9.25 -3.22 -1.72
CA LYS A 17 -9.70 -4.51 -1.19
C LYS A 17 -8.76 -5.67 -1.57
N THR A 18 -8.35 -5.70 -2.84
CA THR A 18 -7.43 -6.70 -3.39
C THR A 18 -6.05 -6.57 -2.76
N ILE A 19 -5.53 -5.34 -2.65
CA ILE A 19 -4.24 -5.05 -2.00
C ILE A 19 -4.26 -5.55 -0.55
N ARG A 20 -5.32 -5.27 0.22
CA ARG A 20 -5.45 -5.75 1.61
C ARG A 20 -5.45 -7.28 1.70
N LYS A 21 -6.22 -7.95 0.85
CA LYS A 21 -6.31 -9.41 0.81
C LYS A 21 -4.94 -10.05 0.53
N ILE A 22 -4.19 -9.50 -0.42
CA ILE A 22 -2.85 -9.97 -0.76
C ILE A 22 -1.86 -9.68 0.37
N ASN A 23 -1.91 -8.49 0.99
CA ASN A 23 -1.08 -8.19 2.15
C ASN A 23 -1.28 -9.18 3.28
N THR A 24 -2.54 -9.54 3.57
CA THR A 24 -2.86 -10.58 4.54
C THR A 24 -2.24 -11.91 4.13
N PHE A 25 -2.39 -12.33 2.87
CA PHE A 25 -1.79 -13.58 2.37
C PHE A 25 -0.26 -13.60 2.52
N VAL A 26 0.43 -12.53 2.08
CA VAL A 26 1.88 -12.37 2.16
C VAL A 26 2.35 -12.42 3.61
N SER A 27 1.64 -11.74 4.52
CA SER A 27 1.98 -11.76 5.95
C SER A 27 1.88 -13.16 6.57
N HIS A 28 0.93 -13.98 6.14
CA HIS A 28 0.73 -15.34 6.68
C HIS A 28 1.64 -16.38 6.04
N ASN A 29 2.21 -16.10 4.86
CA ASN A 29 3.03 -17.05 4.11
C ASN A 29 4.46 -16.54 3.91
N LYS A 30 4.91 -15.57 4.71
CA LYS A 30 6.25 -14.97 4.58
C LYS A 30 7.37 -16.00 4.69
N GLU A 31 7.16 -17.08 5.44
CA GLU A 31 8.13 -18.18 5.60
C GLU A 31 8.33 -19.01 4.33
N LYS A 32 7.35 -19.00 3.42
CA LYS A 32 7.43 -19.69 2.13
C LYS A 32 8.00 -18.80 1.02
N ALA A 33 8.33 -17.55 1.33
CA ALA A 33 8.88 -16.62 0.36
C ALA A 33 10.36 -16.94 0.11
N ASN A 34 10.76 -16.91 -1.16
CA ASN A 34 12.16 -17.12 -1.54
C ASN A 34 13.02 -15.89 -1.18
N VAL A 35 14.35 -15.98 -1.37
CA VAL A 35 15.28 -14.89 -0.99
C VAL A 35 15.01 -13.59 -1.76
N GLU A 36 14.57 -13.67 -3.02
CA GLU A 36 14.29 -12.49 -3.85
C GLU A 36 12.96 -11.82 -3.49
N GLU A 37 11.94 -12.62 -3.23
CA GLU A 37 10.64 -12.20 -2.73
C GLU A 37 10.77 -11.54 -1.36
N LEU A 38 11.59 -12.10 -0.46
CA LEU A 38 11.87 -11.50 0.84
C LEU A 38 12.56 -10.14 0.72
N LYS A 39 13.48 -9.96 -0.25
CA LYS A 39 14.06 -8.64 -0.52
C LYS A 39 12.96 -7.66 -0.91
N VAL A 40 12.10 -8.00 -1.86
CA VAL A 40 10.99 -7.14 -2.31
C VAL A 40 9.99 -6.83 -1.20
N ILE A 41 9.64 -7.81 -0.36
CA ILE A 41 8.72 -7.63 0.77
C ILE A 41 9.31 -6.69 1.82
N ASN A 42 10.62 -6.77 2.05
CA ASN A 42 11.31 -5.98 3.07
C ASN A 42 11.80 -4.60 2.57
N GLU A 43 11.86 -4.36 1.25
CA GLU A 43 12.22 -3.05 0.67
C GLU A 43 11.36 -1.91 1.23
N ASN A 44 10.05 -2.15 1.31
CA ASN A 44 9.10 -1.22 1.90
C ASN A 44 8.72 -1.77 3.27
N ASN A 45 9.57 -1.57 4.28
CA ASN A 45 9.29 -1.98 5.66
C ASN A 45 7.89 -1.51 6.09
N TYR A 46 6.90 -2.42 6.04
CA TYR A 46 5.50 -2.19 6.43
C TYR A 46 5.38 -1.63 7.86
N VAL A 47 6.39 -1.91 8.68
CA VAL A 47 6.51 -1.49 10.08
C VAL A 47 6.63 0.04 10.21
N SER A 48 7.45 0.72 9.39
CA SER A 48 7.65 2.17 9.53
C SER A 48 6.37 2.96 9.16
N HIS A 49 5.63 2.47 8.17
CA HIS A 49 4.37 3.07 7.73
C HIS A 49 3.22 2.80 8.70
N SER A 50 3.16 1.58 9.25
CA SER A 50 2.18 1.23 10.28
C SER A 50 2.44 1.99 11.58
N ILE A 51 3.71 2.19 11.95
CA ILE A 51 4.12 3.06 13.05
C ILE A 51 3.70 4.50 12.76
N ALA A 52 3.98 5.04 11.57
CA ALA A 52 3.56 6.41 11.22
C ALA A 52 2.03 6.61 11.31
N ILE A 53 1.24 5.63 10.86
CA ILE A 53 -0.22 5.65 10.97
C ILE A 53 -0.65 5.54 12.44
N LEU A 54 -0.08 4.62 13.22
CA LEU A 54 -0.36 4.47 14.65
C LEU A 54 0.01 5.73 15.44
N THR A 55 1.14 6.35 15.13
CA THR A 55 1.60 7.60 15.72
C THR A 55 0.65 8.73 15.36
N ALA A 56 0.23 8.85 14.09
CA ALA A 56 -0.75 9.86 13.67
C ALA A 56 -2.11 9.67 14.34
N VAL A 57 -2.57 8.42 14.50
CA VAL A 57 -3.80 8.09 15.23
C VAL A 57 -3.66 8.39 16.72
N GLY A 58 -2.53 8.04 17.35
CA GLY A 58 -2.24 8.33 18.75
C GLY A 58 -2.18 9.82 19.04
N ILE A 59 -1.58 10.60 18.14
CA ILE A 59 -1.61 12.06 18.17
C ILE A 59 -3.08 12.55 18.09
N LEU A 60 -3.87 12.04 17.16
CA LEU A 60 -5.30 12.37 17.02
C LEU A 60 -6.12 12.09 18.28
N THR A 61 -5.99 10.90 18.89
CA THR A 61 -6.70 10.57 20.13
C THR A 61 -6.29 11.48 21.27
N THR A 62 -5.00 11.79 21.39
CA THR A 62 -4.46 12.65 22.46
C THR A 62 -4.93 14.10 22.33
N PHE A 63 -4.95 14.67 21.12
CA PHE A 63 -5.48 16.02 20.91
C PHE A 63 -7.00 16.11 21.11
N ARG A 64 -7.73 15.04 20.77
CA ARG A 64 -9.18 14.94 20.97
C ARG A 64 -9.54 14.86 22.46
N THR A 65 -8.82 14.05 23.25
CA THR A 65 -9.03 13.94 24.71
C THR A 65 -8.69 15.23 25.44
N LEU A 66 -7.66 15.95 24.99
CA LEU A 66 -7.25 17.24 25.58
C LEU A 66 -8.15 18.43 25.19
N ARG A 67 -9.16 18.26 24.32
CA ARG A 67 -9.96 19.36 23.72
C ARG A 67 -9.09 20.47 23.07
N ARG A 68 -7.86 20.13 22.67
CA ARG A 68 -6.83 21.06 22.14
C ARG A 68 -6.68 20.97 20.63
N VAL A 69 -7.75 20.61 19.92
CA VAL A 69 -7.73 20.44 18.45
C VAL A 69 -7.37 21.74 17.71
N LYS A 70 -7.60 22.90 18.36
CA LYS A 70 -7.24 24.25 17.88
C LYS A 70 -5.76 24.47 17.56
N PHE A 71 -4.84 23.63 18.03
CA PHE A 71 -3.39 23.83 17.82
C PHE A 71 -2.89 23.32 16.45
N PHE A 72 -3.71 22.61 15.67
CA PHE A 72 -3.40 22.26 14.27
C PHE A 72 -3.85 23.37 13.31
N MET A 73 -3.43 24.62 13.57
CA MET A 73 -3.69 25.77 12.69
C MET A 73 -2.81 25.72 11.42
N PHE A 74 -2.95 24.70 10.59
CA PHE A 74 -2.18 24.65 9.33
C PHE A 74 -2.90 25.29 8.14
N ARG A 75 -4.21 25.58 8.21
CA ARG A 75 -4.92 26.39 7.20
C ARG A 75 -6.15 27.10 7.77
N PRO A 76 -6.40 28.38 7.45
CA PRO A 76 -7.60 29.11 7.86
C PRO A 76 -8.91 28.64 7.19
N LEU A 77 -8.86 27.62 6.33
CA LEU A 77 -9.96 27.24 5.43
C LEU A 77 -10.56 25.86 5.68
N LEU A 78 -10.05 25.06 6.63
CA LEU A 78 -10.60 23.73 6.93
C LEU A 78 -10.70 23.52 8.45
N PRO A 79 -11.88 23.17 9.01
CA PRO A 79 -12.02 22.87 10.43
C PRO A 79 -11.04 21.78 10.87
N ASP A 80 -10.44 21.93 12.07
CA ASP A 80 -9.28 21.16 12.56
C ASP A 80 -9.40 19.62 12.40
N VAL A 81 -10.63 19.09 12.51
CA VAL A 81 -10.93 17.65 12.35
C VAL A 81 -10.68 17.19 10.90
N LEU A 82 -10.92 18.05 9.91
CA LEU A 82 -10.68 17.75 8.49
C LEU A 82 -9.19 17.73 8.16
N GLY A 83 -8.37 18.62 8.73
CA GLY A 83 -6.92 18.63 8.49
C GLY A 83 -6.21 17.36 8.96
N LEU A 84 -6.61 16.84 10.12
CA LEU A 84 -6.00 15.65 10.69
C LEU A 84 -6.53 14.36 10.04
N THR A 85 -7.83 14.28 9.76
CA THR A 85 -8.41 13.14 9.02
C THR A 85 -7.83 13.05 7.61
N THR A 86 -7.70 14.16 6.88
CA THR A 86 -7.08 14.17 5.55
C THR A 86 -5.62 13.72 5.59
N SER A 87 -4.86 14.10 6.62
CA SER A 87 -3.47 13.66 6.80
C SER A 87 -3.37 12.15 7.04
N CYS A 88 -4.20 11.60 7.93
CA CYS A 88 -4.25 10.16 8.19
C CYS A 88 -4.73 9.37 6.95
N THR A 89 -5.73 9.89 6.23
CA THR A 89 -6.21 9.29 4.98
C THR A 89 -5.12 9.31 3.91
N PHE A 90 -4.35 10.40 3.78
CA PHE A 90 -3.23 10.48 2.86
C PHE A 90 -2.14 9.44 3.20
N LEU A 91 -1.74 9.34 4.47
CA LEU A 91 -0.75 8.35 4.92
C LEU A 91 -1.22 6.91 4.64
N TYR A 92 -2.50 6.64 4.90
CA TYR A 92 -3.09 5.33 4.60
C TYR A 92 -3.06 5.02 3.10
N LEU A 93 -3.48 5.96 2.26
CA LEU A 93 -3.46 5.80 0.80
C LEU A 93 -2.03 5.66 0.26
N HIS A 94 -1.08 6.41 0.81
CA HIS A 94 0.33 6.31 0.47
C HIS A 94 0.87 4.91 0.81
N ALA A 95 0.52 4.36 1.98
CA ALA A 95 0.90 3.00 2.35
C ALA A 95 0.29 1.96 1.40
N MET A 96 -0.97 2.15 0.98
CA MET A 96 -1.60 1.29 -0.02
C MET A 96 -0.93 1.39 -1.40
N TYR A 97 -0.46 2.58 -1.78
CA TYR A 97 0.28 2.80 -3.03
C TYR A 97 1.62 2.07 -3.03
N LEU A 98 2.39 2.17 -1.93
CA LEU A 98 3.63 1.41 -1.77
C LEU A 98 3.39 -0.10 -1.79
N SER A 99 2.33 -0.54 -1.12
CA SER A 99 1.92 -1.94 -1.13
C SER A 99 1.58 -2.44 -2.53
N ARG A 100 0.84 -1.66 -3.34
CA ARG A 100 0.57 -1.99 -4.75
C ARG A 100 1.87 -2.08 -5.55
N ASN A 101 2.86 -1.23 -5.29
CA ASN A 101 4.17 -1.30 -5.94
C ASN A 101 4.94 -2.57 -5.55
N THR A 102 4.94 -2.94 -4.27
CA THR A 102 5.53 -4.22 -3.80
C THR A 102 4.86 -5.41 -4.47
N ILE A 103 3.52 -5.43 -4.55
CA ILE A 103 2.78 -6.46 -5.27
C ILE A 103 3.16 -6.49 -6.76
N SER A 104 3.31 -5.33 -7.40
CA SER A 104 3.80 -5.22 -8.79
C SER A 104 5.16 -5.86 -8.97
N LYS A 105 6.10 -5.62 -8.06
CA LYS A 105 7.44 -6.22 -8.11
C LYS A 105 7.38 -7.74 -7.92
N LEU A 106 6.56 -8.25 -7.01
CA LEU A 106 6.37 -9.70 -6.83
C LEU A 106 5.80 -10.35 -8.09
N MET A 107 4.83 -9.73 -8.76
CA MET A 107 4.31 -10.25 -10.03
C MET A 107 5.35 -10.22 -11.16
N GLN A 108 6.24 -9.23 -11.16
CA GLN A 108 7.34 -9.17 -12.14
C GLN A 108 8.41 -10.23 -11.88
N LEU A 109 8.64 -10.61 -10.62
CA LEU A 109 9.53 -11.73 -10.28
C LEU A 109 8.95 -13.07 -10.80
N ASP A 110 7.66 -13.33 -10.56
CA ASP A 110 6.96 -14.50 -11.11
C ASP A 110 7.06 -14.58 -12.65
N LEU A 111 6.93 -13.45 -13.34
CA LEU A 111 7.07 -13.40 -14.80
C LEU A 111 8.50 -13.64 -15.32
N LYS A 112 9.52 -13.43 -14.49
CA LYS A 112 10.94 -13.62 -14.86
C LYS A 112 11.43 -15.02 -14.52
N GLU A 113 10.93 -15.59 -13.43
CA GLU A 113 11.33 -16.91 -12.94
C GLU A 113 10.24 -17.94 -13.28
N ASN A 114 10.42 -18.69 -14.37
CA ASN A 114 9.46 -19.68 -14.87
C ASN A 114 9.18 -20.85 -13.90
N ASP A 115 9.99 -21.02 -12.84
CA ASP A 115 9.90 -22.14 -11.90
C ASP A 115 9.96 -21.66 -10.44
N ASN A 116 9.17 -20.62 -10.14
CA ASN A 116 9.21 -19.99 -8.83
C ASN A 116 8.42 -20.83 -7.78
N GLU A 117 9.14 -21.50 -6.88
CA GLU A 117 8.56 -22.22 -5.72
C GLU A 117 8.04 -21.27 -4.60
N GLY A 118 8.18 -19.95 -4.80
CA GLY A 118 7.80 -18.92 -3.84
C GLY A 118 6.31 -18.53 -3.83
N ILE A 119 6.00 -17.43 -3.16
CA ILE A 119 4.62 -16.94 -2.99
C ILE A 119 4.17 -16.01 -4.13
N SER A 120 5.08 -15.57 -5.00
CA SER A 120 4.83 -14.61 -6.09
C SER A 120 3.79 -15.09 -7.09
N LYS A 121 3.81 -16.37 -7.47
CA LYS A 121 2.80 -16.99 -8.34
C LYS A 121 1.39 -16.86 -7.78
N ASN A 122 1.21 -17.21 -6.51
CA ASN A 122 -0.08 -17.09 -5.83
C ASN A 122 -0.54 -15.63 -5.76
N VAL A 123 0.38 -14.70 -5.50
CA VAL A 123 0.10 -13.26 -5.51
C VAL A 123 -0.36 -12.79 -6.90
N ALA A 124 0.32 -13.22 -7.97
CA ALA A 124 -0.03 -12.89 -9.35
C ALA A 124 -1.41 -13.46 -9.73
N GLU A 125 -1.70 -14.72 -9.41
CA GLU A 125 -3.00 -15.35 -9.64
C GLU A 125 -4.13 -14.65 -8.88
N MET A 126 -3.92 -14.33 -7.60
CA MET A 126 -4.88 -13.59 -6.78
C MET A 126 -5.18 -12.21 -7.38
N TYR A 127 -4.13 -11.48 -7.78
CA TYR A 127 -4.29 -10.13 -8.34
C TYR A 127 -4.99 -10.17 -9.70
N LYS A 128 -4.60 -11.09 -10.57
CA LYS A 128 -5.21 -11.29 -11.90
C LYS A 128 -6.69 -11.64 -11.80
N LYS A 129 -7.06 -12.49 -10.83
CA LYS A 129 -8.46 -12.87 -10.59
C LYS A 129 -9.31 -11.69 -10.09
N ASP A 130 -8.80 -10.93 -9.13
CA ASP A 130 -9.59 -9.89 -8.47
C ASP A 130 -9.55 -8.53 -9.22
N LYS A 131 -8.48 -8.25 -9.99
CA LYS A 131 -8.23 -7.00 -10.73
C LYS A 131 -7.51 -7.22 -12.07
N PRO A 132 -8.17 -7.86 -13.07
CA PRO A 132 -7.53 -8.24 -14.33
C PRO A 132 -7.04 -7.05 -15.18
N GLU A 133 -7.79 -5.95 -15.22
CA GLU A 133 -7.37 -4.76 -15.99
C GLU A 133 -6.14 -4.08 -15.37
N ASP A 134 -6.11 -3.99 -14.04
CA ASP A 134 -5.00 -3.37 -13.32
C ASP A 134 -3.75 -4.27 -13.35
N TYR A 135 -3.96 -5.59 -13.34
CA TYR A 135 -2.90 -6.57 -13.59
C TYR A 135 -2.20 -6.32 -14.93
N LEU A 136 -2.96 -6.23 -16.03
CA LEU A 136 -2.39 -5.96 -17.36
C LEU A 136 -1.61 -4.64 -17.40
N PHE A 137 -2.11 -3.61 -16.73
CA PHE A 137 -1.43 -2.34 -16.61
C PHE A 137 -0.09 -2.47 -15.84
N LEU A 138 -0.09 -3.15 -14.70
CA LEU A 138 1.11 -3.34 -13.86
C LEU A 138 2.18 -4.20 -14.53
N VAL A 139 1.77 -5.24 -15.26
CA VAL A 139 2.67 -6.09 -16.05
C VAL A 139 3.35 -5.27 -17.15
N ARG A 140 2.57 -4.51 -17.94
CA ARG A 140 3.10 -3.65 -19.01
C ARG A 140 4.00 -2.53 -18.49
N LYS A 141 3.74 -2.03 -17.29
CA LYS A 141 4.56 -1.00 -16.64
C LYS A 141 5.94 -1.50 -16.22
N GLY A 142 6.06 -2.80 -15.95
CA GLY A 142 7.30 -3.46 -15.52
C GLY A 142 8.14 -4.10 -16.62
N SER A 143 7.59 -4.12 -17.85
CA SER A 143 8.25 -4.61 -19.07
C SER A 143 9.07 -3.48 -19.68
#